data_AF-A0A9C9DGG0-F1
#
_entry.id   AF-A0A9C9DGG0-F1
#
_cell.length_a   1.000
_cell.length_b   1.000
_cell.length_c   1.000
_cell.angle_alpha   90.00
_cell.angle_beta   90.00
_cell.angle_gamma   90.00
#
_symmetry.space_group_name_H-M   'P 1'
#
loop_
_entity.id
_entity.type
_entity.pdbx_description
1 polymer ?
#
loop_
_entity_poly.entity_id
_entity_poly.type
_entity_poly.pdbx_seq_one_letter_code
_entity_poly.pdbx_strand_id
1 'polypeptide(L)'
;MKDGLTDTHPEAEAVLSDLLRRAPVWRRLALVDELNQVARTLALNGLRRRYPEASETELRRRLADLILGKELAEAAYGPLTPHGGNDE
;
A
#
# COMPACT_ATOMS: atom_id res chain seq x y z
N MET A 1 16.84 -28.53 3.69
CA MET A 1 16.45 -27.11 3.82
C MET A 1 15.54 -27.02 5.02
N LYS A 2 15.75 -26.08 5.95
CA LYS A 2 14.86 -25.90 7.10
C LYS A 2 13.52 -25.43 6.58
N ASP A 3 12.49 -26.26 6.73
CA ASP A 3 11.10 -25.89 6.47
C ASP A 3 10.79 -24.62 7.27
N GLY A 4 10.62 -23.52 6.54
CA GLY A 4 10.42 -22.20 7.12
C GLY A 4 9.15 -22.22 7.96
N LEU A 5 9.27 -21.81 9.21
CA LEU A 5 8.15 -21.61 10.12
C LEU A 5 7.34 -20.41 9.62
N THR A 6 6.50 -20.62 8.60
CA THR A 6 5.48 -19.67 8.20
C THR A 6 4.37 -19.74 9.24
N ASP A 7 3.90 -18.59 9.75
CA ASP A 7 2.74 -18.50 10.65
C ASP A 7 1.48 -19.12 10.01
N THR A 8 1.48 -19.28 8.68
CA THR A 8 0.44 -19.99 7.92
C THR A 8 0.86 -21.44 7.66
N HIS A 9 0.03 -22.38 8.11
CA HIS A 9 0.22 -23.80 7.84
C HIS A 9 0.13 -24.09 6.32
N PRO A 10 0.99 -24.94 5.73
CA PRO A 10 1.00 -25.19 4.28
C PRO A 10 -0.35 -25.64 3.71
N GLU A 11 -1.13 -26.42 4.47
CA GLU A 11 -2.47 -26.84 4.06
C GLU A 11 -3.46 -25.66 3.95
N ALA A 12 -3.35 -24.68 4.84
CA ALA A 12 -4.18 -23.48 4.80
C ALA A 12 -3.83 -22.59 3.58
N GLU A 13 -2.54 -22.47 3.26
CA GLU A 13 -2.08 -21.78 2.05
C GLU A 13 -2.56 -22.47 0.76
N ALA A 14 -2.56 -23.82 0.75
CA ALA A 14 -3.06 -24.61 -0.36
C ALA A 14 -4.57 -24.39 -0.59
N VAL A 15 -5.36 -24.34 0.49
CA VAL A 15 -6.80 -24.04 0.43
C VAL A 15 -7.04 -22.64 -0.13
N LEU A 16 -6.33 -21.62 0.37
CA LEU A 16 -6.44 -20.25 -0.13
C LEU A 16 -6.12 -20.18 -1.64
N SER A 17 -5.04 -20.83 -2.06
CA SER A 17 -4.63 -20.88 -3.47
C SER A 17 -5.68 -21.53 -4.37
N ASP A 18 -6.28 -22.65 -3.94
CA ASP A 18 -7.34 -23.33 -4.71
C ASP A 18 -8.60 -22.46 -4.82
N LEU A 19 -9.04 -21.86 -3.72
CA LEU A 19 -10.20 -20.94 -3.70
C LEU A 19 -9.99 -19.74 -4.63
N LEU A 20 -8.80 -19.11 -4.58
CA LEU A 20 -8.46 -17.99 -5.45
C LEU A 20 -8.40 -18.41 -6.92
N ARG A 21 -7.90 -19.60 -7.26
CA ARG A 21 -7.88 -20.09 -8.65
C ARG A 21 -9.28 -20.37 -9.20
N ARG A 22 -10.19 -20.85 -8.36
CA ARG A 22 -11.57 -21.17 -8.74
C ARG A 22 -12.47 -19.94 -8.83
N ALA A 23 -12.11 -18.85 -8.17
CA ALA A 23 -12.90 -17.64 -8.17
C ALA A 23 -13.02 -17.04 -9.60
N PRO A 24 -14.23 -16.60 -10.01
CA PRO A 24 -14.38 -15.82 -11.23
C PRO A 24 -13.47 -14.58 -11.25
N VAL A 25 -13.04 -14.17 -12.45
CA VAL A 25 -12.11 -13.02 -12.64
C VAL A 25 -12.59 -11.77 -11.89
N TRP A 26 -13.87 -11.41 -12.02
CA TRP A 26 -14.43 -10.23 -11.36
C TRP A 26 -14.33 -10.30 -9.82
N ARG A 27 -14.46 -11.50 -9.23
CA ARG A 27 -14.38 -11.69 -7.78
C ARG A 27 -12.94 -11.54 -7.30
N ARG A 28 -11.98 -12.05 -8.06
CA ARG A 28 -10.54 -11.86 -7.77
C ARG A 28 -10.16 -10.39 -7.85
N LEU A 29 -10.65 -9.66 -8.86
CA LEU A 29 -10.41 -8.22 -8.98
C LEU A 29 -11.00 -7.45 -7.81
N ALA A 30 -12.20 -7.80 -7.35
CA ALA A 30 -12.79 -7.19 -6.15
C ALA A 30 -11.93 -7.43 -4.89
N LEU A 31 -11.43 -8.66 -4.69
CA LEU A 31 -10.54 -8.98 -3.57
C LEU A 31 -9.21 -8.20 -3.64
N VAL A 32 -8.65 -8.04 -4.84
CA VAL A 32 -7.45 -7.23 -5.06
C VAL A 32 -7.71 -5.76 -4.75
N ASP A 33 -8.85 -5.22 -5.15
CA ASP A 33 -9.23 -3.83 -4.84
C ASP A 33 -9.39 -3.61 -3.34
N GLU A 34 -10.13 -4.49 -2.65
CA GLU A 34 -10.28 -4.46 -1.19
C GLU A 34 -8.91 -4.49 -0.48
N LEU A 35 -8.00 -5.38 -0.91
CA LEU A 35 -6.65 -5.46 -0.36
C LEU A 35 -5.85 -4.16 -0.61
N ASN A 36 -5.99 -3.56 -1.79
CA ASN A 36 -5.34 -2.28 -2.10
C ASN A 36 -5.84 -1.15 -1.20
N GLN A 37 -7.15 -1.09 -0.94
CA GLN A 37 -7.73 -0.08 -0.04
C GLN A 37 -7.19 -0.23 1.39
N VAL A 38 -7.11 -1.46 1.89
CA VAL A 38 -6.53 -1.75 3.22
C VAL A 38 -5.05 -1.38 3.28
N ALA A 39 -4.26 -1.80 2.28
CA ALA A 39 -2.83 -1.50 2.21
C ALA A 39 -2.56 0.02 2.19
N ARG A 40 -3.33 0.79 1.39
CA ARG A 40 -3.24 2.26 1.34
C ARG A 40 -3.60 2.89 2.68
N THR A 41 -4.62 2.37 3.36
CA THR A 41 -5.03 2.84 4.68
C THR A 41 -3.93 2.62 5.72
N LEU A 42 -3.33 1.43 5.76
CA LEU A 42 -2.22 1.13 6.67
C LEU A 42 -0.99 2.00 6.37
N ALA A 43 -0.65 2.17 5.09
CA ALA A 43 0.45 3.04 4.67
C ALA A 43 0.23 4.50 5.08
N LEU A 44 -0.99 5.02 4.90
CA LEU A 44 -1.35 6.39 5.30
C LEU A 44 -1.26 6.59 6.82
N ASN A 45 -1.74 5.63 7.62
CA ASN A 45 -1.57 5.67 9.07
C ASN A 45 -0.10 5.65 9.48
N GLY A 46 0.72 4.81 8.82
CA GLY A 46 2.17 4.80 9.02
C GLY A 46 2.86 6.11 8.62
N LEU A 47 2.34 6.82 7.61
CA LEU A 47 2.82 8.15 7.23
C LEU A 47 2.44 9.20 8.29
N ARG A 48 1.18 9.23 8.75
CA ARG A 48 0.73 10.14 9.82
C ARG A 48 1.55 10.00 11.10
N ARG A 49 1.90 8.77 11.48
CA ARG A 49 2.75 8.52 12.64
C ARG A 49 4.20 9.03 12.45
N ARG A 50 4.74 8.98 11.24
CA ARG A 50 6.11 9.44 10.93
C ARG A 50 6.20 10.94 10.70
N TYR A 51 5.13 11.56 10.20
CA TYR A 51 5.04 12.98 9.86
C TYR A 51 3.79 13.58 10.52
N PRO A 52 3.80 13.78 11.86
CA PRO A 52 2.63 14.26 12.60
C PRO A 52 2.15 15.65 12.15
N GLU A 53 3.07 16.50 11.71
CA GLU A 53 2.78 17.88 11.26
C GLU A 53 2.51 17.99 9.75
N ALA A 54 2.54 16.87 9.01
CA ALA A 54 2.33 16.90 7.57
C ALA A 54 0.87 17.22 7.24
N SER A 55 0.67 18.10 6.27
CA SER A 55 -0.65 18.35 5.70
C SER A 55 -1.20 17.11 5.00
N GLU A 56 -2.52 17.02 4.85
CA GLU A 56 -3.15 15.91 4.12
C GLU A 56 -2.67 15.82 2.67
N THR A 57 -2.36 16.95 2.03
CA THR A 57 -1.77 17.00 0.68
C THR A 57 -0.37 16.40 0.66
N GLU A 58 0.47 16.74 1.64
CA GLU A 58 1.80 16.15 1.78
C GLU A 58 1.72 14.64 2.03
N LEU A 59 0.81 14.19 2.90
CA LEU A 59 0.60 12.78 3.19
C LEU A 59 0.15 12.00 1.93
N ARG A 60 -0.76 12.56 1.14
CA ARG A 60 -1.18 11.98 -0.16
C ARG A 60 -0.02 11.91 -1.13
N ARG A 61 0.81 12.96 -1.19
CA ARG A 61 1.99 12.98 -2.04
C ARG A 61 3.00 11.92 -1.62
N ARG A 62 3.29 11.79 -0.32
CA ARG A 62 4.16 10.73 0.23
C ARG A 62 3.59 9.33 0.00
N LEU A 63 2.26 9.18 0.03
CA LEU A 63 1.61 7.91 -0.31
C LEU A 63 1.83 7.56 -1.79
N ALA A 64 1.80 8.54 -2.70
CA ALA A 64 2.10 8.32 -4.11
C ALA A 64 3.54 7.80 -4.32
N ASP A 65 4.53 8.30 -3.57
CA ASP A 65 5.91 7.76 -3.61
C ASP A 65 5.96 6.27 -3.24
N LEU A 66 5.17 5.83 -2.26
CA LEU A 66 5.15 4.43 -1.82
C LEU A 66 4.51 3.50 -2.85
N ILE A 67 3.58 4.01 -3.65
CA ILE A 67 2.76 3.21 -4.56
C ILE A 67 3.34 3.17 -5.97
N LEU A 68 3.83 4.30 -6.45
CA LEU A 68 4.32 4.45 -7.82
C LEU A 68 5.86 4.49 -7.89
N GLY A 69 6.53 4.71 -6.75
CA GLY A 69 7.93 5.13 -6.73
C GLY A 69 8.05 6.64 -6.98
N LYS A 70 9.19 7.21 -6.58
CA LYS A 70 9.41 8.66 -6.58
C LYS A 70 9.25 9.30 -7.96
N GLU A 71 9.86 8.70 -8.98
CA GLU A 71 9.88 9.24 -10.35
C GLU A 71 8.47 9.36 -10.93
N LEU A 72 7.68 8.28 -10.88
CA LEU A 72 6.31 8.28 -11.39
C LEU A 72 5.38 9.12 -10.53
N ALA A 73 5.57 9.13 -9.22
CA ALA A 73 4.79 9.98 -8.34
C ALA A 73 5.06 11.46 -8.58
N GLU A 74 6.29 11.86 -8.89
CA GLU A 74 6.64 13.23 -9.25
C GLU A 74 6.04 13.64 -10.59
N ALA A 75 6.12 12.76 -11.60
CA ALA A 75 5.51 13.01 -12.90
C ALA A 75 3.98 13.17 -12.83
N ALA A 76 3.30 12.39 -11.98
CA ALA A 76 1.84 12.39 -11.88
C ALA A 76 1.27 13.39 -10.85
N TYR A 77 1.98 13.66 -9.75
CA TYR A 77 1.48 14.45 -8.62
C TYR A 77 2.35 15.69 -8.31
N GLY A 78 3.44 15.93 -9.05
CA GLY A 78 4.38 17.03 -8.82
C GLY A 78 5.43 16.73 -7.74
N PRO A 79 6.33 17.67 -7.43
CA PRO A 79 7.36 17.47 -6.42
C PRO A 79 6.76 17.37 -5.00
N LEU A 80 7.44 16.67 -4.11
CA LEU A 80 7.08 16.65 -2.69
C LEU A 80 7.54 17.95 -2.03
N THR A 81 6.60 18.79 -1.61
CA THR A 81 6.84 19.97 -0.78
C THR A 81 6.46 19.66 0.67
N PRO A 82 7.45 19.56 1.59
CA PRO A 82 7.17 19.40 3.01
C PRO A 82 6.48 20.65 3.56
N HIS A 83 5.54 20.46 4.48
CA HIS A 83 5.02 21.54 5.29
C HIS A 83 6.18 22.21 6.05
N GLY A 84 6.49 23.47 5.71
CA GLY A 84 7.61 24.25 6.27
C GLY A 84 8.67 24.73 5.27
N GLY A 85 8.52 24.48 3.96
CA GLY A 85 9.39 25.07 2.93
C GLY A 85 9.02 26.50 2.55
N ASN A 86 9.42 27.47 3.39
CA ASN A 86 9.54 28.92 3.15
C ASN A 86 8.43 29.62 2.34
N ASP A 87 7.42 30.13 3.05
CA ASP A 87 6.91 31.48 2.79
C ASP A 87 7.73 32.46 3.66
N GLU A 88 8.94 32.81 3.20
CA GLU A 88 9.68 34.04 3.58
C GLU A 88 10.09 34.77 2.30
#